data_AF-A0A0B6YR28-F1
#
_entry.id   AF-A0A0B6YR28-F1
#
_cell.length_a   1.000
_cell.length_b   1.000
_cell.length_c   1.000
_cell.angle_alpha   90.00
_cell.angle_beta   90.00
_cell.angle_gamma   90.00
#
_symmetry.space_group_name_H-M   'P 1'
#
loop_
_entity.id
_entity.type
_entity.pdbx_description
1 polymer ?
#
loop_
_entity_poly.entity_id
_entity_poly.type
_entity_poly.pdbx_seq_one_letter_code
_entity_poly.pdbx_strand_id
1 'polypeptide(L)'
;ALSLLRYVTDHLDCLPLSVMTRILNTHDIPILLVQLAESPPWTRKKNGKIYKFFESKWQEVSFEDSLKLTKTEGQVWLALFHLLMERACQEKYDLNNYRKNTIM
;
A
#
# COMPACT_ATOMS: atom_id res chain seq x y z
N ALA A 1 2.02 -4.18 11.17
CA ALA A 1 1.72 -2.77 10.84
C ALA A 1 0.79 -2.66 9.62
N LEU A 2 1.21 -3.06 8.42
CA LEU A 2 0.38 -2.94 7.21
C LEU A 2 -0.99 -3.63 7.29
N SER A 3 -1.08 -4.81 7.91
CA SER A 3 -2.37 -5.46 8.14
C SER A 3 -3.33 -4.64 9.01
N LEU A 4 -2.81 -3.85 9.97
CA LEU A 4 -3.64 -2.95 10.78
C LEU A 4 -4.06 -1.74 9.97
N LEU A 5 -3.15 -1.16 9.17
CA LEU A 5 -3.51 -0.07 8.26
C LEU A 5 -4.63 -0.52 7.33
N ARG A 6 -4.49 -1.69 6.70
CA ARG A 6 -5.54 -2.25 5.86
C ARG A 6 -6.85 -2.46 6.62
N TYR A 7 -6.80 -3.01 7.84
CA TYR A 7 -8.00 -3.18 8.64
C TYR A 7 -8.72 -1.84 8.89
N VAL A 8 -7.96 -0.76 9.16
CA VAL A 8 -8.51 0.59 9.30
C VAL A 8 -9.09 1.08 7.97
N THR A 9 -8.41 0.87 6.84
CA THR A 9 -8.93 1.28 5.53
C THR A 9 -10.21 0.53 5.18
N ASP A 10 -10.27 -0.78 5.46
CA ASP A 10 -11.42 -1.65 5.15
C ASP A 10 -12.69 -1.31 5.96
N HIS A 11 -12.56 -0.50 7.02
CA HIS A 11 -13.65 -0.12 7.93
C HIS A 11 -13.81 1.41 8.06
N LEU A 12 -13.40 2.17 7.03
CA LEU A 12 -13.49 3.64 7.04
C LEU A 12 -14.92 4.17 7.15
N ASP A 13 -15.88 3.41 6.63
CA ASP A 13 -17.32 3.66 6.70
C ASP A 13 -17.86 3.69 8.14
N CYS A 14 -17.28 2.90 9.03
CA CYS A 14 -17.64 2.85 10.45
C CYS A 14 -16.91 3.91 11.30
N LEU A 15 -15.95 4.63 10.73
CA LEU A 15 -15.11 5.58 11.43
C LEU A 15 -15.59 7.03 11.26
N PRO A 16 -15.27 7.93 12.21
CA PRO A 16 -15.61 9.34 12.08
C PRO A 16 -15.05 9.94 10.78
N LEU A 17 -15.82 10.83 10.15
CA LEU A 17 -15.43 11.49 8.88
C LEU A 17 -14.05 12.14 8.93
N SER A 18 -13.64 12.63 10.11
CA SER A 18 -12.33 13.24 10.36
C SER A 18 -11.17 12.25 10.20
N VAL A 19 -11.37 10.97 10.50
CA VAL A 19 -10.36 9.91 10.34
C VAL A 19 -10.12 9.65 8.86
N MET A 20 -11.20 9.46 8.08
CA MET A 20 -11.12 9.28 6.63
C MET A 20 -10.42 10.48 5.96
N THR A 21 -10.79 11.70 6.33
CA THR A 21 -10.14 12.91 5.78
C THR A 21 -8.65 12.96 6.11
N ARG A 22 -8.22 12.58 7.33
CA ARG A 22 -6.79 12.55 7.68
C ARG A 22 -6.02 11.49 6.90
N ILE A 23 -6.58 10.29 6.76
CA ILE A 23 -5.98 9.20 5.98
C ILE A 23 -5.80 9.61 4.52
N LEU A 24 -6.84 10.17 3.91
CA LEU A 24 -6.83 10.51 2.48
C LEU A 24 -6.05 11.79 2.18
N ASN A 25 -6.24 12.86 2.96
CA ASN A 25 -5.80 14.20 2.56
C ASN A 25 -4.69 14.78 3.45
N THR A 26 -4.52 14.34 4.69
CA THR A 26 -3.43 14.83 5.57
C THR A 26 -2.18 13.97 5.45
N HIS A 27 -2.35 12.65 5.49
CA HIS A 27 -1.25 11.69 5.43
C HIS A 27 -1.03 11.10 4.03
N ASP A 28 -1.96 11.38 3.10
CA ASP A 28 -1.91 10.93 1.71
C ASP A 28 -1.58 9.43 1.58
N ILE A 29 -2.31 8.62 2.36
CA ILE A 29 -2.08 7.17 2.44
C ILE A 29 -2.13 6.48 1.06
N PRO A 30 -3.02 6.85 0.10
CA PRO A 30 -2.96 6.28 -1.24
C PRO A 30 -1.59 6.46 -1.91
N ILE A 31 -1.00 7.66 -1.85
CA ILE A 31 0.33 7.93 -2.42
C ILE A 31 1.41 7.14 -1.68
N LEU A 32 1.35 7.08 -0.36
CA LEU A 32 2.29 6.27 0.43
C LEU A 32 2.24 4.79 0.04
N LEU A 33 1.06 4.24 -0.21
CA LEU A 33 0.89 2.85 -0.63
C LEU A 33 1.42 2.60 -2.05
N VAL A 34 1.26 3.55 -2.97
CA VAL A 34 1.90 3.49 -4.31
C VAL A 34 3.42 3.44 -4.17
N GLN A 35 4.01 4.33 -3.36
CA GLN A 35 5.45 4.33 -3.13
C GLN A 35 5.97 3.01 -2.54
N LEU A 36 5.20 2.40 -1.64
CA LEU A 36 5.52 1.09 -1.07
C LEU A 36 5.39 -0.05 -2.10
N ALA A 37 4.49 0.07 -3.08
CA ALA A 37 4.33 -0.90 -4.15
C ALA A 37 5.49 -0.81 -5.16
N GLU A 38 5.92 0.41 -5.51
CA GLU A 38 7.03 0.65 -6.44
C GLU A 38 8.41 0.35 -5.81
N SER A 39 8.59 0.73 -4.55
CA SER A 39 9.84 0.62 -3.82
C SER A 39 9.67 -0.13 -2.48
N PRO A 40 9.34 -1.42 -2.53
CA PRO A 40 9.02 -2.18 -1.33
C PRO A 40 10.22 -2.32 -0.40
N PRO A 41 10.15 -1.84 0.86
CA PRO A 41 11.27 -1.93 1.81
C PRO A 41 11.57 -3.37 2.25
N TRP A 42 10.66 -4.31 1.99
CA TRP A 42 10.83 -5.75 2.21
C TRP A 42 11.46 -6.49 1.03
N THR A 43 11.96 -5.80 0.00
CA THR A 43 12.70 -6.42 -1.10
C THR A 43 14.07 -5.76 -1.23
N ARG A 44 15.15 -6.55 -1.32
CA ARG A 44 16.51 -6.02 -1.52
C ARG A 44 17.32 -6.93 -2.42
N LYS A 45 18.24 -6.34 -3.18
CA LYS A 45 19.22 -7.06 -4.01
C LYS A 45 20.60 -6.92 -3.39
N LYS A 46 21.31 -8.02 -3.17
CA LYS A 46 22.67 -8.03 -2.62
C LYS A 46 23.51 -9.10 -3.34
N ASN A 47 24.65 -8.70 -3.90
CA ASN A 47 25.58 -9.60 -4.60
C ASN A 47 24.90 -10.44 -5.70
N GLY A 48 24.03 -9.82 -6.52
CA GLY A 48 23.28 -10.51 -7.58
C GLY A 48 22.12 -11.40 -7.10
N LYS A 49 21.94 -11.56 -5.79
CA LYS A 49 20.85 -12.34 -5.19
C LYS A 49 19.71 -11.44 -4.73
N ILE A 50 18.48 -11.91 -4.86
CA ILE A 50 17.27 -11.20 -4.42
C ILE A 50 16.86 -11.76 -3.07
N TYR A 51 16.55 -10.86 -2.13
CA TYR A 51 16.03 -11.22 -0.82
C TYR A 51 14.68 -10.54 -0.60
N LYS A 52 13.70 -11.30 -0.14
CA LYS A 52 12.43 -10.77 0.36
C LYS A 52 12.33 -10.96 1.87
N PHE A 53 11.74 -10.00 2.56
CA PHE A 53 11.42 -10.09 3.97
C PHE A 53 9.98 -10.57 4.13
N PHE A 54 9.82 -11.80 4.58
CA PHE A 54 8.52 -12.39 4.89
C PHE A 54 8.65 -13.33 6.08
N GLU A 55 7.58 -13.45 6.87
CA GLU A 55 7.57 -14.24 8.13
C GLU A 55 8.67 -13.80 9.12
N SER A 56 8.90 -12.49 9.21
CA SER A 56 9.88 -11.88 10.12
C SER A 56 11.34 -12.25 9.86
N LYS A 57 11.67 -12.79 8.67
CA LYS A 57 13.03 -13.12 8.26
C LYS A 57 13.31 -12.70 6.81
N TRP A 58 14.57 -12.34 6.55
CA TRP A 58 15.07 -12.16 5.19
C TRP A 58 15.40 -13.52 4.58
N GLN A 59 14.82 -13.81 3.43
CA GLN A 59 15.01 -15.07 2.72
C GLN A 59 15.47 -14.77 1.30
N GLU A 60 16.49 -15.47 0.85
CA GLU A 60 16.90 -15.46 -0.56
C GLU A 60 15.78 -16.11 -1.38
N VAL A 61 15.42 -15.47 -2.50
CA VAL A 61 14.40 -15.96 -3.42
C VAL A 61 14.98 -16.07 -4.82
N SER A 62 14.48 -17.06 -5.57
CA SER A 62 14.78 -17.17 -6.99
C SER A 62 14.22 -15.94 -7.74
N PHE A 63 14.68 -15.73 -8.98
CA PHE A 63 14.12 -14.67 -9.82
C PHE A 63 12.61 -14.87 -10.05
N GLU A 64 12.18 -16.11 -10.33
CA GLU A 64 10.76 -16.43 -10.55
C GLU A 64 9.92 -16.17 -9.30
N ASP A 65 10.40 -16.56 -8.12
CA ASP A 65 9.70 -16.31 -6.86
C ASP A 65 9.70 -14.83 -6.47
N SER A 66 10.67 -14.05 -6.95
CA SER A 66 10.69 -12.60 -6.72
C SER A 66 9.52 -11.87 -7.37
N LEU A 67 8.95 -12.45 -8.44
CA LEU A 67 7.79 -11.93 -9.15
C LEU A 67 6.46 -12.29 -8.46
N LYS A 68 6.48 -13.24 -7.52
CA LYS A 68 5.28 -13.63 -6.76
C LYS A 68 4.97 -12.60 -5.69
N LEU A 69 3.68 -12.29 -5.55
CA LEU A 69 3.17 -11.45 -4.47
C LEU A 69 3.29 -12.17 -3.13
N THR A 70 3.96 -11.53 -2.20
CA THR A 70 3.97 -11.90 -0.78
C THR A 70 2.70 -11.41 -0.09
N LYS A 71 2.42 -11.97 1.10
CA LYS A 71 1.29 -11.52 1.93
C LYS A 71 1.32 -10.01 2.20
N THR A 72 2.51 -9.46 2.46
CA THR A 72 2.72 -8.03 2.74
C THR A 72 2.38 -7.18 1.54
N GLU A 73 2.89 -7.52 0.35
CA GLU A 73 2.58 -6.82 -0.90
C GLU A 73 1.08 -6.89 -1.21
N GLY A 74 0.45 -8.05 -0.98
CA GLY A 74 -0.99 -8.20 -1.10
C GLY A 74 -1.78 -7.25 -0.19
N GLN A 75 -1.34 -7.00 1.05
CA GLN A 75 -2.02 -6.03 1.93
C GLN A 75 -1.93 -4.60 1.38
N VAL A 76 -0.80 -4.22 0.77
CA VAL A 76 -0.62 -2.89 0.16
C VAL A 76 -1.58 -2.71 -1.01
N TRP A 77 -1.61 -3.69 -1.92
CA TRP A 77 -2.50 -3.63 -3.08
C TRP A 77 -3.98 -3.58 -2.69
N LEU A 78 -4.39 -4.38 -1.70
CA LEU A 78 -5.78 -4.41 -1.25
C LEU A 78 -6.17 -3.12 -0.53
N ALA A 79 -5.31 -2.56 0.32
CA ALA A 79 -5.55 -1.27 0.95
C ALA A 79 -5.63 -0.13 -0.09
N LEU A 80 -4.73 -0.14 -1.08
CA LEU A 80 -4.73 0.86 -2.15
C LEU A 80 -6.01 0.75 -2.99
N PHE A 81 -6.40 -0.47 -3.36
CA PHE A 81 -7.64 -0.73 -4.08
C PHE A 81 -8.86 -0.20 -3.32
N HIS A 82 -8.96 -0.49 -2.02
CA HIS A 82 -10.08 -0.01 -1.20
C HIS A 82 -10.16 1.53 -1.22
N LEU A 83 -9.05 2.21 -0.94
CA LEU A 83 -9.02 3.68 -0.89
C LEU A 83 -9.32 4.36 -2.23
N LEU A 84 -9.01 3.72 -3.35
CA LEU A 84 -9.24 4.29 -4.68
C LEU A 84 -10.61 3.93 -5.27
N MET A 85 -11.20 2.81 -4.87
CA MET A 85 -12.42 2.28 -5.50
C MET A 85 -13.67 2.47 -4.65
N GLU A 86 -13.53 2.69 -3.34
CA GLU A 86 -14.68 2.94 -2.49
C GLU A 86 -15.24 4.35 -2.71
N ARG A 87 -16.55 4.45 -2.94
CA ARG A 87 -17.23 5.71 -3.25
C ARG A 87 -17.02 6.77 -2.16
N ALA A 88 -17.11 6.38 -0.89
CA ALA A 88 -16.92 7.28 0.24
C ALA A 88 -15.50 7.90 0.26
N CYS A 89 -14.50 7.13 -0.16
CA CYS A 89 -13.14 7.62 -0.32
C CYS A 89 -13.00 8.51 -1.56
N GLN A 90 -13.56 8.12 -2.70
CA GLN A 90 -13.52 8.91 -3.95
C GLN A 90 -14.16 10.30 -3.80
N GLU A 91 -15.28 10.40 -3.10
CA GLU A 91 -15.97 11.67 -2.86
C GLU A 91 -15.13 12.65 -2.03
N LYS A 92 -14.18 12.14 -1.23
CA LYS A 92 -13.33 12.96 -0.35
C LYS A 92 -11.89 13.10 -0.81
N TYR A 93 -11.39 12.17 -1.62
CA TYR A 93 -10.01 12.15 -2.04
C TYR A 93 -9.81 13.10 -3.22
N ASP A 94 -9.15 14.23 -2.96
CA ASP A 94 -8.89 15.23 -3.99
C ASP A 94 -7.79 14.74 -4.94
N LEU A 95 -8.17 14.28 -6.13
CA LEU A 95 -7.25 13.86 -7.19
C LEU A 95 -6.72 15.06 -7.97
N ASN A 96 -5.80 15.80 -7.34
CA ASN A 96 -5.04 16.85 -8.02
C ASN A 96 -4.05 16.27 -9.06
N ASN A 97 -3.46 17.13 -9.89
CA ASN A 97 -2.58 16.71 -10.98
C ASN A 97 -1.38 15.87 -10.50
N TYR A 98 -0.80 16.20 -9.35
CA TYR A 98 0.31 15.45 -8.77
C TYR A 98 -0.10 14.03 -8.38
N ARG A 99 -1.23 13.89 -7.66
CA ARG A 99 -1.77 12.60 -7.23
C ARG A 99 -2.14 11.72 -8.41
N LYS A 100 -2.76 12.31 -9.44
CA LYS A 100 -3.09 11.61 -10.69
C LYS A 100 -1.83 11.04 -11.34
N ASN A 101 -0.81 11.86 -11.57
CA ASN A 101 0.44 11.44 -12.22
C ASN A 101 1.24 10.40 -11.42
N THR A 102 0.96 10.26 -10.13
CA THR A 102 1.63 9.27 -9.27
C THR A 102 0.85 7.95 -9.23
N ILE A 103 -0.49 8.02 -9.30
CA ILE A 103 -1.37 6.84 -9.25
C ILE A 103 -1.58 6.23 -10.65
N MET A 104 -1.57 7.06 -11.69
CA MET A 104 -1.87 6.73 -13.11
C MET A 104 -0.67 7.04 -13.99
#